data_AF-A0A9D6F7U4-F1
#
_entry.id   AF-A0A9D6F7U4-F1
#
_cell.length_a   1.000
_cell.length_b   1.000
_cell.length_c   1.000
_cell.angle_alpha   90.00
_cell.angle_beta   90.00
_cell.angle_gamma   90.00
#
_symmetry.space_group_name_H-M   'P 1'
#
loop_
_entity.id
_entity.type
_entity.pdbx_description
1 polymer ?
#
loop_
_entity_poly.entity_id
_entity_poly.type
_entity_poly.pdbx_seq_one_letter_code
_entity_poly.pdbx_strand_id
1 'polypeptide(L)'
;MNGIGGRANGDSHFAANRALDGSGLQPRGKTARELTIGRKLRELREERHLTQQEMAGKAGVPRTYISRIENARLLPGPVMLRRIADALAVAILDLLPQNRNGIGAPDLADENYWASFVSYFSQLRPGDMAYVVSHVRGMVEEDRAPAMMPAYAAR
;
A
#
# COMPACT_ATOMS: atom_id res chain seq x y z
N MET A 1 -32.01 38.43 3.65
CA MET A 1 -30.82 38.66 4.50
C MET A 1 -30.32 37.27 4.90
N ASN A 2 -29.46 36.57 4.17
CA ASN A 2 -28.04 36.79 3.80
C ASN A 2 -27.09 37.14 4.97
N GLY A 3 -26.02 36.32 5.09
CA GLY A 3 -24.82 36.46 5.94
C GLY A 3 -24.50 35.14 6.65
N ILE A 4 -23.70 34.21 6.13
CA ILE A 4 -22.23 34.15 5.88
C ILE A 4 -21.37 34.36 7.14
N GLY A 5 -20.56 33.33 7.44
CA GLY A 5 -19.41 33.32 8.36
C GLY A 5 -19.26 31.93 8.97
N GLY A 6 -18.41 31.01 8.52
CA GLY A 6 -17.05 31.18 8.04
C GLY A 6 -16.07 30.92 9.20
N ARG A 7 -15.47 29.73 9.26
CA ARG A 7 -14.14 29.46 9.84
C ARG A 7 -13.62 28.08 9.43
N ALA A 8 -12.66 28.11 8.50
CA ALA A 8 -11.54 27.18 8.33
C ALA A 8 -10.63 27.23 9.59
N ASN A 9 -9.61 26.42 9.86
CA ASN A 9 -8.87 25.37 9.16
C ASN A 9 -8.05 24.61 10.24
N GLY A 10 -7.54 23.42 9.93
CA GLY A 10 -6.64 22.65 10.80
C GLY A 10 -5.95 21.53 10.02
N ASP A 11 -5.09 21.93 9.08
CA ASP A 11 -4.25 21.14 8.17
C ASP A 11 -3.34 20.12 8.93
N SER A 12 -2.71 19.08 8.39
CA SER A 12 -2.01 18.91 7.10
C SER A 12 -1.47 17.47 7.02
N HIS A 13 -1.62 16.76 5.90
CA HIS A 13 -0.53 15.99 5.22
C HIS A 13 -0.96 15.16 3.98
N PHE A 14 -2.24 15.01 3.68
CA PHE A 14 -2.68 14.13 2.55
C PHE A 14 -2.91 14.86 1.21
N ALA A 15 -2.17 15.95 0.97
CA ALA A 15 -2.22 16.72 -0.27
C ALA A 15 -1.00 16.45 -1.17
N ALA A 16 -0.77 15.19 -1.55
CA ALA A 16 0.22 14.84 -2.56
C ALA A 16 -0.26 13.65 -3.40
N ASN A 17 -1.19 13.92 -4.33
CA ASN A 17 -1.36 13.21 -5.61
C ASN A 17 -2.55 13.80 -6.40
N ARG A 18 -2.53 15.12 -6.59
CA ARG A 18 -3.38 15.83 -7.57
C ARG A 18 -2.49 16.56 -8.56
N ALA A 19 -1.76 15.79 -9.36
CA ALA A 19 -1.15 16.22 -10.61
C ALA A 19 -0.75 14.94 -11.38
N LEU A 20 -1.74 14.27 -11.98
CA LEU A 20 -1.51 13.41 -13.13
C LEU A 20 -2.40 14.01 -14.22
N ASP A 21 -1.74 14.78 -15.07
CA ASP A 21 -2.26 15.40 -16.27
C ASP A 21 -2.82 14.37 -17.25
N GLY A 22 -3.92 14.74 -17.89
CA GLY A 22 -4.78 13.88 -18.71
C GLY A 22 -4.19 13.41 -20.04
N SER A 23 -3.01 12.80 -20.07
CA SER A 23 -2.50 12.12 -21.26
C SER A 23 -1.65 10.91 -20.91
N GLY A 24 -2.23 9.70 -20.97
CA GLY A 24 -1.43 8.47 -20.95
C GLY A 24 -2.15 7.25 -20.38
N LEU A 25 -3.05 6.67 -21.18
CA LEU A 25 -3.44 5.24 -21.16
C LEU A 25 -3.76 4.61 -19.79
N GLN A 26 -4.97 4.85 -19.27
CA GLN A 26 -5.58 3.92 -18.30
C GLN A 26 -6.36 2.84 -19.08
N PRO A 27 -6.04 1.54 -18.96
CA PRO A 27 -6.89 0.51 -19.56
C PRO A 27 -8.28 0.56 -18.91
N ARG A 28 -9.32 0.68 -19.73
CA ARG A 28 -10.73 0.57 -19.31
C ARG A 28 -11.03 -0.89 -18.95
N GLY A 29 -10.61 -1.32 -17.77
CA GLY A 29 -10.87 -2.65 -17.22
C GLY A 29 -10.11 -2.87 -15.92
N LYS A 30 -10.75 -3.46 -14.91
CA LYS A 30 -10.07 -3.83 -13.65
C LYS A 30 -8.90 -4.75 -13.98
N THR A 31 -7.72 -4.46 -13.46
CA THR A 31 -6.55 -5.33 -13.67
C THR A 31 -6.72 -6.62 -12.87
N ALA A 32 -6.17 -7.74 -13.36
CA ALA A 32 -6.17 -9.01 -12.63
C ALA A 32 -5.53 -8.88 -11.23
N ARG A 33 -4.58 -7.97 -11.09
CA ARG A 33 -3.90 -7.66 -9.82
C ARG A 33 -4.81 -6.97 -8.81
N GLU A 34 -5.57 -5.95 -9.23
CA GLU A 34 -6.54 -5.27 -8.36
C GLU A 34 -7.66 -6.21 -7.90
N LEU A 35 -8.14 -7.07 -8.80
CA LEU A 35 -9.13 -8.10 -8.47
C LEU A 35 -8.60 -9.07 -7.41
N THR A 36 -7.32 -9.45 -7.51
CA THR A 36 -6.72 -10.43 -6.60
C THR A 36 -6.48 -9.85 -5.21
N ILE A 37 -5.92 -8.63 -5.10
CA ILE A 37 -5.65 -7.99 -3.80
C ILE A 37 -6.97 -7.67 -3.07
N GLY A 38 -7.95 -7.10 -3.78
CA GLY A 38 -9.25 -6.78 -3.19
C GLY A 38 -9.97 -8.02 -2.66
N ARG A 39 -9.93 -9.12 -3.42
CA ARG A 39 -10.47 -10.41 -2.98
C ARG A 39 -9.73 -10.95 -1.76
N LYS A 40 -8.40 -10.94 -1.77
CA LYS A 40 -7.60 -11.52 -0.68
C LYS A 40 -7.76 -10.75 0.63
N LEU A 41 -7.83 -9.42 0.56
CA LEU A 41 -8.20 -8.58 1.71
C LEU A 41 -9.55 -8.98 2.30
N ARG A 42 -10.56 -9.17 1.43
CA ARG A 42 -11.90 -9.56 1.86
C ARG A 42 -11.91 -10.92 2.56
N GLU A 43 -11.28 -11.91 1.96
CA GLU A 43 -11.16 -13.27 2.51
C GLU A 43 -10.54 -13.24 3.92
N LEU A 44 -9.36 -12.64 4.06
CA LEU A 44 -8.63 -12.57 5.35
C LEU A 44 -9.40 -11.78 6.41
N ARG A 45 -10.15 -10.75 6.00
CA ARG A 45 -11.02 -9.97 6.90
C ARG A 45 -12.18 -10.82 7.41
N GLU A 46 -12.83 -11.56 6.52
CA GLU A 46 -13.99 -12.41 6.84
C GLU A 46 -13.59 -13.62 7.70
N GLU A 47 -12.42 -14.22 7.44
CA GLU A 47 -11.79 -15.26 8.28
C GLU A 47 -11.54 -14.80 9.73
N ARG A 48 -11.32 -13.49 9.92
CA ARG A 48 -11.13 -12.87 11.24
C ARG A 48 -12.42 -12.31 11.84
N HIS A 49 -13.55 -12.55 11.18
CA HIS A 49 -14.87 -12.08 11.59
C HIS A 49 -14.94 -10.55 11.76
N LEU A 50 -14.16 -9.80 10.98
CA LEU A 50 -14.15 -8.34 11.02
C LEU A 50 -15.13 -7.76 10.01
N THR A 51 -15.90 -6.77 10.42
CA THR A 51 -16.62 -5.88 9.49
C THR A 51 -15.65 -4.95 8.76
N GLN A 52 -16.07 -4.37 7.64
CA GLN A 52 -15.27 -3.34 6.96
C GLN A 52 -14.98 -2.13 7.87
N GLN A 53 -15.86 -1.82 8.82
CA GLN A 53 -15.68 -0.71 9.75
C GLN A 53 -14.64 -1.02 10.82
N GLU A 54 -14.65 -2.22 11.39
CA GLU A 54 -13.63 -2.66 12.35
C GLU A 54 -12.26 -2.78 11.69
N MET A 55 -12.21 -3.32 10.48
CA MET A 55 -10.97 -3.39 9.69
C MET A 55 -10.41 -1.99 9.41
N ALA A 56 -11.28 -1.05 9.03
CA ALA A 56 -10.91 0.34 8.80
C ALA A 56 -10.39 1.02 10.08
N GLY A 57 -11.03 0.75 11.22
CA GLY A 57 -10.58 1.21 12.53
C GLY A 57 -9.18 0.69 12.87
N LYS A 58 -8.94 -0.62 12.72
CA LYS A 58 -7.63 -1.25 12.95
C LYS A 58 -6.54 -0.70 12.03
N ALA A 59 -6.86 -0.47 10.75
CA ALA A 59 -5.91 0.08 9.78
C ALA A 59 -5.76 1.61 9.88
N GLY A 60 -6.59 2.31 10.66
CA GLY A 60 -6.58 3.77 10.79
C GLY A 60 -6.92 4.50 9.49
N VAL A 61 -7.94 4.01 8.77
CA VAL A 61 -8.41 4.58 7.49
C VAL A 61 -9.94 4.72 7.48
N PRO A 62 -10.52 5.53 6.57
CA PRO A 62 -11.97 5.56 6.39
C PRO A 62 -12.51 4.21 5.90
N ARG A 63 -13.71 3.81 6.38
CA ARG A 63 -14.41 2.59 5.91
C ARG A 63 -14.55 2.52 4.39
N THR A 64 -14.79 3.67 3.76
CA THR A 64 -14.91 3.80 2.30
C THR A 64 -13.62 3.40 1.57
N TYR A 65 -12.46 3.56 2.21
CA TYR A 65 -11.17 3.17 1.67
C TYR A 65 -11.07 1.63 1.56
N ILE A 66 -11.37 0.91 2.66
CA ILE A 66 -11.45 -0.56 2.67
C ILE A 66 -12.44 -1.07 1.63
N SER A 67 -13.64 -0.48 1.58
CA SER A 67 -14.66 -0.84 0.59
C SER A 67 -14.18 -0.66 -0.85
N ARG A 68 -13.43 0.42 -1.15
CA ARG A 68 -12.89 0.64 -2.50
C ARG A 68 -11.81 -0.38 -2.85
N ILE A 69 -10.97 -0.81 -1.91
CA ILE A 69 -9.98 -1.86 -2.15
C ILE A 69 -10.67 -3.19 -2.43
N GLU A 70 -11.58 -3.63 -1.56
CA GLU A 70 -12.27 -4.92 -1.70
C GLU A 70 -13.06 -5.04 -3.01
N ASN A 71 -13.53 -3.92 -3.55
CA ASN A 71 -14.26 -3.86 -4.82
C ASN A 71 -13.36 -3.61 -6.05
N ALA A 72 -12.03 -3.61 -5.87
CA ALA A 72 -11.05 -3.32 -6.91
C ALA A 72 -11.30 -1.95 -7.60
N ARG A 73 -11.59 -0.92 -6.78
CA ARG A 73 -11.76 0.49 -7.18
C ARG A 73 -10.62 1.38 -6.67
N LEU A 74 -9.67 0.80 -5.94
CA LEU A 74 -8.48 1.45 -5.42
C LEU A 74 -7.40 0.38 -5.19
N LEU A 75 -6.20 0.60 -5.74
CA LEU A 75 -5.01 -0.19 -5.43
C LEU A 75 -4.23 0.52 -4.32
N PRO A 76 -4.04 -0.10 -3.14
CA PRO A 76 -3.25 0.50 -2.07
C PRO A 76 -1.75 0.51 -2.44
N GLY A 77 -1.05 1.60 -2.09
CA GLY A 77 0.41 1.65 -2.17
C GLY A 77 1.09 0.83 -1.06
N PRO A 78 2.43 0.65 -1.11
CA PRO A 78 3.17 -0.24 -0.20
C PRO A 78 2.95 0.07 1.30
N VAL A 79 3.04 1.33 1.69
CA VAL A 79 2.84 1.78 3.09
C VAL A 79 1.43 1.40 3.58
N MET A 80 0.42 1.61 2.74
CA MET A 80 -0.96 1.27 3.08
C MET A 80 -1.18 -0.24 3.13
N LEU A 81 -0.56 -0.98 2.21
CA LEU A 81 -0.62 -2.43 2.19
C LEU A 81 0.03 -3.03 3.45
N ARG A 82 1.12 -2.43 3.96
CA ARG A 82 1.73 -2.80 5.24
C ARG A 82 0.77 -2.59 6.41
N ARG A 83 0.14 -1.40 6.51
CA ARG A 83 -0.86 -1.12 7.56
C ARG A 83 -2.03 -2.10 7.55
N ILE A 84 -2.49 -2.50 6.36
CA ILE A 84 -3.54 -3.50 6.19
C ILE A 84 -3.06 -4.87 6.67
N ALA A 85 -1.83 -5.26 6.32
CA ALA A 85 -1.23 -6.52 6.75
C ALA A 85 -1.08 -6.58 8.27
N ASP A 86 -0.58 -5.50 8.88
CA ASP A 86 -0.43 -5.38 10.34
C ASP A 86 -1.79 -5.46 11.05
N ALA A 87 -2.82 -4.79 10.52
CA ALA A 87 -4.18 -4.83 11.07
C ALA A 87 -4.83 -6.23 10.99
N LEU A 88 -4.41 -7.05 10.02
CA LEU A 88 -4.79 -8.45 9.86
C LEU A 88 -3.81 -9.40 10.56
N ALA A 89 -2.69 -8.94 11.12
CA ALA A 89 -1.62 -9.79 11.63
C ALA A 89 -1.21 -10.89 10.62
N VAL A 90 -0.94 -10.49 9.36
CA VAL A 90 -0.41 -11.35 8.29
C VAL A 90 0.84 -10.74 7.69
N ALA A 91 1.60 -11.53 6.93
CA ALA A 91 2.67 -10.96 6.12
C ALA A 91 2.08 -10.16 4.95
N ILE A 92 2.78 -9.11 4.51
CA ILE A 92 2.36 -8.33 3.33
C ILE A 92 2.20 -9.21 2.08
N LEU A 93 3.00 -10.27 1.99
CA LEU A 93 2.96 -11.25 0.90
C LEU A 93 1.63 -12.02 0.87
N ASP A 94 0.97 -12.22 2.01
CA ASP A 94 -0.31 -12.92 2.09
C ASP A 94 -1.45 -12.13 1.42
N LEU A 95 -1.27 -10.82 1.23
CA LEU A 95 -2.23 -9.93 0.54
C LEU A 95 -1.96 -9.82 -0.96
N LEU A 96 -0.78 -10.24 -1.42
CA LEU A 96 -0.39 -10.14 -2.81
C LEU A 96 -0.86 -11.37 -3.59
N PRO A 97 -1.05 -11.26 -4.91
CA PRO A 97 -1.23 -12.44 -5.74
C PRO A 97 -0.05 -13.37 -5.48
N GLN A 98 -0.34 -14.61 -5.08
CA GLN A 98 0.69 -15.62 -4.92
C GLN A 98 1.47 -15.65 -6.21
N ASN A 99 2.74 -15.27 -6.12
CA ASN A 99 3.62 -15.27 -7.26
C ASN A 99 3.74 -16.74 -7.67
N ARG A 100 3.03 -17.15 -8.72
CA ARG A 100 3.10 -18.51 -9.27
C ARG A 100 4.55 -18.89 -9.66
N ASN A 101 5.45 -17.92 -9.68
CA ASN A 101 6.87 -18.07 -9.97
C ASN A 101 7.74 -18.25 -8.70
N GLY A 102 7.16 -18.44 -7.51
CA GLY A 102 7.91 -18.97 -6.35
C GLY A 102 8.98 -18.05 -5.74
N ILE A 103 8.93 -16.74 -5.96
CA ILE A 103 9.86 -15.81 -5.30
C ILE A 103 9.39 -15.60 -3.86
N GLY A 104 9.89 -16.44 -2.94
CA GLY A 104 9.95 -16.14 -1.52
C GLY A 104 10.85 -14.93 -1.26
N ALA A 105 11.21 -14.64 0.00
CA ALA A 105 12.32 -13.71 0.23
C ALA A 105 13.49 -14.16 -0.66
N PRO A 106 14.04 -13.29 -1.52
CA PRO A 106 15.10 -13.71 -2.42
C PRO A 106 16.22 -14.31 -1.60
N ASP A 107 16.73 -15.46 -2.04
CA ASP A 107 18.05 -15.84 -1.62
C ASP A 107 18.98 -14.75 -2.16
N LEU A 108 19.54 -13.94 -1.26
CA LEU A 108 20.39 -12.81 -1.64
C LEU A 108 21.67 -13.30 -2.34
N ALA A 109 22.02 -14.59 -2.20
CA ALA A 109 23.10 -15.26 -2.91
C ALA A 109 22.70 -15.81 -4.29
N ASP A 110 21.42 -15.75 -4.66
CA ASP A 110 20.95 -16.17 -5.99
C ASP A 110 21.29 -15.09 -7.04
N GLU A 111 22.35 -15.33 -7.81
CA GLU A 111 22.78 -14.47 -8.90
C GLU A 111 21.72 -14.35 -10.01
N ASN A 112 20.89 -15.38 -10.24
CA ASN A 112 19.83 -15.33 -11.23
C ASN A 112 18.70 -14.39 -10.80
N TYR A 113 18.41 -14.32 -9.50
CA TYR A 113 17.44 -13.37 -8.97
C TYR A 113 17.90 -11.94 -9.26
N TRP A 114 19.14 -11.59 -8.92
CA TRP A 114 19.69 -10.25 -9.17
C TRP A 114 19.78 -9.92 -10.66
N ALA A 115 20.19 -10.87 -11.49
CA ALA A 115 20.22 -10.70 -12.93
C ALA A 115 18.81 -10.40 -13.48
N SER A 116 17.78 -11.09 -13.00
CA SER A 116 16.39 -10.82 -13.39
C SER A 116 15.94 -9.44 -12.93
N PHE A 117 16.26 -9.04 -11.70
CA PHE A 117 15.91 -7.72 -11.17
C PHE A 117 16.55 -6.60 -11.99
N VAL A 118 17.86 -6.66 -12.25
CA VAL A 118 18.58 -5.67 -13.07
C VAL A 118 18.01 -5.61 -14.48
N SER A 119 17.71 -6.77 -15.08
CA SER A 119 17.07 -6.85 -16.39
C SER A 119 15.73 -6.13 -16.43
N TYR A 120 14.83 -6.38 -15.47
CA TYR A 120 13.53 -5.69 -15.43
C TYR A 120 13.67 -4.20 -15.10
N PHE A 121 14.54 -3.87 -14.16
CA PHE A 121 14.75 -2.50 -13.71
C PHE A 121 15.33 -1.61 -14.81
N SER A 122 16.27 -2.13 -15.61
CA SER A 122 16.85 -1.41 -16.76
C SER A 122 15.83 -1.13 -17.89
N GLN A 123 14.74 -1.88 -17.95
CA GLN A 123 13.66 -1.66 -18.93
C GLN A 123 12.66 -0.57 -18.49
N LEU A 124 12.77 -0.08 -17.26
CA LEU A 124 11.90 0.99 -16.75
C LEU A 124 12.27 2.35 -17.37
N ARG A 125 11.25 3.21 -17.51
CA ARG A 125 11.48 4.61 -17.87
C ARG A 125 12.23 5.31 -16.73
N PRO A 126 13.02 6.36 -17.02
CA PRO A 126 13.80 7.07 -15.99
C PRO A 126 12.98 7.55 -14.78
N GLY A 127 11.74 8.01 -15.00
CA GLY A 127 10.85 8.44 -13.91
C GLY A 127 10.39 7.29 -13.01
N ASP A 128 10.06 6.14 -13.59
CA ASP A 128 9.66 4.95 -12.85
C ASP A 128 10.85 4.36 -12.08
N MET A 129 12.04 4.39 -12.69
CA MET A 129 13.30 4.03 -12.05
C MET A 129 13.56 4.87 -10.79
N ALA A 130 13.45 6.20 -10.91
CA ALA A 130 13.64 7.12 -9.80
C ALA A 130 12.64 6.86 -8.66
N TYR A 131 11.39 6.53 -8.99
CA TYR A 131 10.36 6.18 -8.03
C TYR A 131 10.68 4.88 -7.26
N VAL A 132 11.16 3.83 -7.94
CA VAL A 132 11.55 2.58 -7.27
C VAL A 132 12.74 2.83 -6.33
N VAL A 133 13.75 3.59 -6.78
CA VAL A 133 14.92 3.92 -5.95
C VAL A 133 14.54 4.74 -4.72
N SER A 134 13.64 5.72 -4.86
CA SER A 134 13.19 6.52 -3.72
C SER A 134 12.47 5.68 -2.67
N HIS A 135 11.67 4.69 -3.09
CA HIS A 135 11.01 3.77 -2.19
C HIS A 135 12.00 2.83 -1.48
N VAL A 136 12.94 2.23 -2.22
CA VAL A 136 13.97 1.37 -1.63
C VAL A 136 14.81 2.16 -0.61
N ARG A 137 15.15 3.42 -0.93
CA ARG A 137 15.85 4.31 -0.01
C ARG A 137 15.05 4.55 1.27
N GLY A 138 13.77 4.91 1.16
CA GLY A 138 12.90 5.11 2.31
C GLY A 138 12.81 3.86 3.19
N MET A 139 12.73 2.66 2.58
CA MET A 139 12.71 1.39 3.33
C MET A 139 14.01 1.16 4.12
N VAL A 140 15.18 1.48 3.56
CA VAL A 140 16.48 1.33 4.25
C VAL A 140 16.65 2.36 5.37
N GLU A 141 16.11 3.56 5.18
CA GLU A 141 16.18 4.64 6.18
C GLU A 141 15.20 4.41 7.34
N GLU A 142 14.00 3.87 7.08
CA GLU A 142 13.01 3.52 8.11
C GLU A 142 13.43 2.30 8.96
N ASP A 143 14.01 1.25 8.37
CA ASP A 143 14.52 0.08 9.12
C ASP A 143 15.75 0.38 9.99
N ARG A 144 16.38 1.55 9.82
CA ARG A 144 17.50 2.03 10.65
C ARG A 144 17.06 2.88 11.84
N ALA A 145 15.79 3.25 11.97
CA ALA A 145 15.26 3.85 13.19
C ALA A 145 15.04 2.73 14.23
N PRO A 146 15.64 2.79 15.44
CA PRO A 146 15.34 1.81 16.48
C PRO A 146 13.84 1.83 16.75
N ALA A 147 13.23 0.63 16.80
CA ALA A 147 11.82 0.44 17.11
C ALA A 147 11.42 1.34 18.29
N MET A 148 10.71 2.42 17.98
CA MET A 148 10.17 3.32 18.99
C MET A 148 9.03 2.57 19.67
N MET A 149 9.35 1.86 20.76
CA MET A 149 8.35 1.32 21.68
C MET A 149 7.47 2.49 22.17
N PRO A 150 6.14 2.42 22.04
CA PRO A 150 5.27 3.42 22.67
C PRO A 150 5.53 3.41 24.18
N ALA A 151 5.87 4.58 24.71
CA ALA A 151 6.01 4.82 26.15
C ALA A 151 4.64 4.69 26.85
N TYR A 152 4.20 3.45 27.07
CA TYR A 152 3.13 3.09 28.01
C TYR A 152 3.53 1.80 28.75
N ALA A 153 4.65 1.86 29.46
CA ALA A 153 5.01 0.87 30.47
C ALA A 153 5.81 1.54 31.59
N ALA A 154 5.15 2.38 32.39
CA ALA A 154 5.48 2.56 33.81
C ALA A 154 4.32 3.31 34.47
N ARG A 155 3.70 2.63 35.43
CA ARG A 155 2.99 3.25 36.55
C ARG A 155 3.99 3.92 37.47
#